data_AF-E8KIG2-F1
#
_entry.id   AF-E8KIG2-F1
#
_cell.length_a   1.000
_cell.length_b   1.000
_cell.length_c   1.000
_cell.angle_alpha   90.00
_cell.angle_beta   90.00
_cell.angle_gamma   90.00
#
_symmetry.space_group_name_H-M   'P 1'
#
loop_
_entity.id
_entity.type
_entity.pdbx_description
1 polymer ?
#
loop_
_entity_poly.entity_id
_entity_poly.type
_entity_poly.pdbx_seq_one_letter_code
_entity_poly.pdbx_strand_id
1 'polypeptide(L)'
;MDFILITTIGFLIYGPVMLIGLHALELAPKKAAGTSAGFTGLFGYLGGTVSASAVVGWAAEYYGWDGGFYVMTAGGVLAVLLMLIVMLIVMLEEGKHKAKLGDHDGK
;
A
#
# COMPACT_ATOMS: atom_id res chain seq x y z
N MET A 1 -9.73 -4.62 -26.67
CA MET A 1 -8.67 -3.76 -26.08
C MET A 1 -8.75 -3.79 -24.56
N ASP A 2 -9.98 -3.81 -24.03
CA ASP A 2 -10.32 -3.81 -22.60
C ASP A 2 -9.81 -5.04 -21.84
N PHE A 3 -9.81 -6.22 -22.49
CA PHE A 3 -9.33 -7.45 -21.87
C PHE A 3 -7.84 -7.39 -21.54
N ILE A 4 -7.03 -6.81 -22.43
CA ILE A 4 -5.59 -6.64 -22.22
C ILE A 4 -5.35 -5.64 -21.08
N LEU A 5 -6.07 -4.52 -21.08
CA LEU A 5 -6.01 -3.50 -20.02
C LEU A 5 -6.35 -4.08 -18.64
N ILE A 6 -7.44 -4.83 -18.52
CA ILE A 6 -7.87 -5.44 -17.25
C ILE A 6 -6.85 -6.49 -16.77
N THR A 7 -6.31 -7.31 -17.68
CA THR A 7 -5.25 -8.28 -17.34
C THR A 7 -3.97 -7.58 -16.88
N THR A 8 -3.53 -6.52 -17.57
CA THR A 8 -2.33 -5.75 -17.21
C THR A 8 -2.49 -5.03 -15.87
N ILE A 9 -3.64 -4.40 -15.62
CA ILE A 9 -3.93 -3.72 -14.36
C ILE A 9 -3.95 -4.72 -13.20
N GLY A 10 -4.61 -5.88 -13.36
CA GLY A 10 -4.63 -6.92 -12.33
C GLY A 10 -3.24 -7.46 -11.98
N PHE A 11 -2.41 -7.70 -13.00
CA PHE A 11 -1.03 -8.14 -12.79
C PHE A 11 -0.19 -7.07 -12.08
N LEU A 12 -0.31 -5.81 -12.49
CA LEU A 12 0.49 -4.70 -11.97
C LEU A 12 0.10 -4.29 -10.55
N ILE A 13 -1.16 -4.46 -10.13
CA ILE A 13 -1.60 -4.14 -8.75
C ILE A 13 -1.15 -5.23 -7.76
N TYR A 14 -1.14 -6.50 -8.19
CA TYR A 14 -0.83 -7.61 -7.28
C TYR A 14 0.65 -7.62 -6.84
N GLY A 15 1.57 -7.20 -7.72
CA GLY A 15 3.00 -7.10 -7.41
C GLY A 15 3.29 -6.19 -6.21
N PRO A 16 2.94 -4.89 -6.26
CA PRO A 16 3.13 -3.95 -5.16
C PRO A 16 2.40 -4.36 -3.87
N VAL A 17 1.18 -4.89 -3.96
CA VAL A 17 0.42 -5.37 -2.78
C VAL A 17 1.18 -6.48 -2.05
N MET A 18 1.78 -7.42 -2.78
CA MET A 18 2.59 -8.48 -2.19
C MET A 18 3.90 -7.94 -1.57
N LEU A 19 4.54 -6.98 -2.24
CA LEU A 19 5.79 -6.35 -1.75
C LEU A 19 5.58 -5.58 -0.45
N ILE A 20 4.43 -4.92 -0.26
CA ILE A 20 4.08 -4.25 1.01
C ILE A 20 3.98 -5.27 2.16
N GLY A 21 3.36 -6.42 1.91
CA GLY A 21 3.25 -7.49 2.91
C GLY A 21 4.61 -8.04 3.33
N LEU A 22 5.51 -8.24 2.35
CA LEU A 22 6.88 -8.65 2.62
C LEU A 22 7.65 -7.58 3.43
N HIS A 23 7.48 -6.31 3.07
CA HIS A 23 8.13 -5.21 3.75
C HIS A 23 7.68 -5.07 5.22
N ALA A 24 6.39 -5.27 5.50
CA ALA A 24 5.86 -5.31 6.87
C ALA A 24 6.43 -6.49 7.70
N LEU A 25 6.79 -7.61 7.05
CA LEU A 25 7.45 -8.74 7.70
C LEU A 25 8.92 -8.43 8.05
N GLU A 26 9.62 -7.68 7.19
CA GLU A 26 11.03 -7.32 7.41
C GLU A 26 11.23 -6.31 8.54
N LEU A 27 10.29 -5.39 8.72
CA LEU A 27 10.33 -4.34 9.77
C LEU A 27 10.00 -4.86 11.18
N ALA A 28 9.39 -6.03 11.32
CA ALA A 28 8.88 -6.53 12.59
C ALA A 28 9.75 -7.67 13.17
N PRO A 29 9.91 -7.75 14.51
CA PRO A 29 10.71 -8.80 15.14
C PRO A 29 10.17 -10.20 14.78
N LYS A 30 11.06 -11.18 14.56
CA LYS A 30 10.77 -12.52 14.01
C LYS A 30 9.60 -13.28 14.67
N LYS A 31 9.22 -12.90 15.89
CA LYS A 31 8.11 -13.49 16.67
C LYS A 31 6.75 -12.80 16.44
N ALA A 32 6.74 -11.56 15.94
CA ALA A 32 5.56 -10.71 15.73
C ALA A 32 5.35 -10.31 14.27
N ALA A 33 6.30 -10.62 13.37
CA ALA A 33 6.23 -10.30 11.94
C ALA A 33 4.92 -10.74 11.29
N GLY A 34 4.49 -11.99 11.53
CA GLY A 34 3.23 -12.51 11.00
C GLY A 34 1.99 -11.74 11.50
N THR A 35 2.01 -11.24 12.74
CA THR A 35 0.90 -10.47 13.31
C THR A 35 0.85 -9.05 12.73
N SER A 36 1.99 -8.39 12.54
CA SER A 36 2.05 -7.07 11.91
C SER A 36 1.62 -7.10 10.45
N ALA A 37 2.12 -8.06 9.66
CA ALA A 37 1.72 -8.23 8.27
C ALA A 37 0.24 -8.66 8.14
N GLY A 38 -0.22 -9.53 9.05
CA GLY A 38 -1.63 -9.94 9.13
C GLY A 38 -2.54 -8.77 9.50
N PHE A 39 -2.11 -7.88 10.40
CA PHE A 39 -2.87 -6.69 10.80
C PHE A 39 -2.97 -5.68 9.65
N THR A 40 -1.87 -5.41 8.95
CA THR A 40 -1.89 -4.53 7.76
C THR A 40 -2.75 -5.12 6.63
N GLY A 41 -2.70 -6.45 6.45
CA GLY A 41 -3.56 -7.14 5.48
C GLY A 41 -5.04 -7.10 5.85
N LEU A 42 -5.37 -7.30 7.13
CA LEU A 42 -6.74 -7.23 7.64
C LEU A 42 -7.34 -5.83 7.44
N PHE A 43 -6.64 -4.78 7.87
CA PHE A 43 -7.12 -3.40 7.72
C PHE A 43 -7.09 -2.93 6.27
N GLY A 44 -6.11 -3.35 5.48
CA GLY A 44 -6.06 -3.05 4.05
C GLY A 44 -7.20 -3.70 3.29
N TYR A 45 -7.52 -4.96 3.57
CA TYR A 45 -8.59 -5.68 2.89
C TYR A 45 -9.97 -5.35 3.44
N LEU A 46 -10.24 -5.54 4.74
CA LEU A 46 -11.57 -5.26 5.30
C LEU A 46 -11.86 -3.76 5.30
N GLY A 47 -10.92 -2.94 5.77
CA GLY A 47 -11.09 -1.49 5.77
C GLY A 47 -11.18 -0.93 4.34
N GLY A 48 -10.31 -1.41 3.44
CA GLY A 48 -10.31 -0.99 2.04
C GLY A 48 -11.57 -1.41 1.29
N THR A 49 -12.02 -2.66 1.42
CA THR A 49 -13.23 -3.16 0.71
C THR A 49 -14.50 -2.51 1.23
N VAL A 50 -14.64 -2.33 2.55
CA VAL A 50 -15.79 -1.64 3.15
C VAL A 50 -15.80 -0.17 2.76
N SER A 51 -14.67 0.51 2.86
CA SER A 51 -14.57 1.93 2.47
C SER A 51 -14.79 2.10 0.96
N ALA A 52 -14.23 1.23 0.12
CA ALA A 52 -14.45 1.29 -1.32
C ALA A 52 -15.93 1.09 -1.66
N SER A 53 -16.58 0.10 -1.06
CA SER A 53 -18.00 -0.17 -1.33
C SER A 53 -18.90 0.96 -0.83
N ALA A 54 -18.63 1.51 0.35
CA ALA A 54 -19.41 2.61 0.92
C ALA A 54 -19.17 3.94 0.20
N VAL A 55 -17.91 4.30 -0.10
CA VAL A 55 -17.55 5.57 -0.73
C VAL A 55 -17.90 5.56 -2.21
N VAL A 56 -17.62 4.48 -2.94
CA VAL A 56 -18.01 4.35 -4.36
C VAL A 56 -19.53 4.22 -4.48
N GLY A 57 -20.19 3.50 -3.56
CA GLY A 57 -21.65 3.42 -3.49
C GLY A 57 -22.29 4.79 -3.30
N TRP A 58 -21.84 5.55 -2.30
CA TRP A 58 -22.32 6.91 -2.04
C TRP A 58 -22.03 7.88 -3.20
N ALA A 59 -20.84 7.80 -3.79
CA ALA A 59 -20.47 8.62 -4.95
C ALA A 59 -21.32 8.29 -6.18
N ALA A 60 -21.62 7.00 -6.42
CA ALA A 60 -22.46 6.56 -7.51
C ALA A 60 -23.93 6.97 -7.34
N GLU A 61 -24.43 7.02 -6.10
CA GLU A 61 -25.82 7.40 -5.79
C GLU A 61 -26.05 8.91 -5.95
N TYR A 62 -25.09 9.75 -5.54
CA TYR A 62 -25.24 11.22 -5.55
C TYR A 62 -24.68 11.90 -6.81
N TYR A 63 -23.57 11.40 -7.36
CA TYR A 63 -22.87 12.01 -8.50
C TYR A 63 -22.90 11.14 -9.77
N GLY A 64 -23.62 10.01 -9.72
CA GLY A 64 -23.63 9.04 -10.80
C GLY A 64 -22.31 8.26 -10.93
N TRP A 65 -22.26 7.36 -11.90
CA TRP A 65 -21.09 6.49 -12.12
C TRP A 65 -19.80 7.27 -12.42
N ASP A 66 -19.89 8.47 -13.00
CA ASP A 66 -18.74 9.36 -13.22
C ASP A 66 -18.06 9.77 -11.91
N GLY A 67 -18.84 10.03 -10.85
CA GLY A 67 -18.33 10.29 -9.51
C GLY A 67 -17.63 9.07 -8.91
N GLY A 68 -18.17 7.87 -9.15
CA GLY A 68 -17.53 6.60 -8.77
C GLY A 68 -16.17 6.40 -9.43
N PHE A 69 -16.07 6.65 -10.75
CA PHE A 69 -14.79 6.60 -11.47
C PHE A 69 -13.79 7.63 -10.96
N TYR A 70 -14.22 8.87 -10.69
CA TYR A 70 -13.35 9.91 -10.14
C TYR A 70 -12.77 9.51 -8.77
N VAL A 71 -13.59 8.93 -7.89
CA VAL A 71 -13.14 8.41 -6.59
C VAL A 71 -12.12 7.28 -6.76
N MET A 72 -12.34 6.36 -7.70
CA MET A 72 -11.40 5.26 -7.98
C MET A 72 -10.06 5.77 -8.53
N THR A 73 -10.10 6.72 -9.46
CA THR A 73 -8.88 7.34 -10.02
C THR A 73 -8.13 8.15 -8.97
N ALA A 74 -8.82 8.98 -8.17
CA ALA A 74 -8.22 9.74 -7.09
C ALA A 74 -7.61 8.82 -6.01
N GLY A 75 -8.30 7.73 -5.66
CA GLY A 75 -7.80 6.71 -4.75
C GLY A 75 -6.54 6.02 -5.28
N GLY A 76 -6.50 5.71 -6.58
CA GLY A 76 -5.31 5.14 -7.23
C GLY A 76 -4.10 6.09 -7.22
N VAL A 77 -4.31 7.37 -7.53
CA VAL A 77 -3.24 8.39 -7.46
C VAL A 77 -2.74 8.55 -6.02
N LEU A 78 -3.66 8.60 -5.05
CA LEU A 78 -3.31 8.69 -3.64
C LEU A 78 -2.53 7.46 -3.17
N ALA A 79 -2.90 6.25 -3.63
CA ALA A 79 -2.18 5.02 -3.31
C ALA A 79 -0.73 5.03 -3.84
N VAL A 80 -0.52 5.54 -5.06
CA VAL A 80 0.83 5.71 -5.63
C VAL A 80 1.64 6.72 -4.82
N LEU A 81 1.05 7.87 -4.48
CA LEU A 81 1.71 8.88 -3.66
C LEU A 81 2.09 8.35 -2.28
N LEU A 82 1.18 7.62 -1.62
CA LEU A 82 1.43 7.00 -0.32
C LEU A 82 2.51 5.92 -0.41
N MET A 83 2.52 5.09 -1.46
CA MET A 83 3.62 4.14 -1.69
C MET A 83 4.97 4.82 -1.84
N LEU A 84 5.04 5.90 -2.62
CA LEU A 84 6.27 6.66 -2.81
C LEU A 84 6.76 7.28 -1.48
N ILE A 85 5.84 7.82 -0.68
CA ILE A 85 6.16 8.36 0.65
C ILE A 85 6.69 7.27 1.58
N VAL A 86 6.02 6.11 1.64
CA VAL A 86 6.49 4.97 2.44
C VAL A 86 7.88 4.54 2.00
N MET A 87 8.11 4.38 0.70
CA MET A 87 9.42 4.02 0.16
C MET A 87 10.51 5.03 0.51
N LEU A 88 10.20 6.33 0.45
CA LEU A 88 11.13 7.40 0.85
C LEU A 88 11.46 7.36 2.35
N ILE A 89 10.46 7.18 3.21
CA ILE A 89 10.66 7.07 4.66
C ILE A 89 11.55 5.87 4.98
N VAL A 90 11.28 4.72 4.35
CA VAL A 90 12.06 3.49 4.52
C VAL A 90 13.52 3.69 4.11
N MET A 91 13.77 4.33 2.97
CA MET A 91 15.13 4.65 2.55
C MET A 91 15.87 5.55 3.55
N LEU A 92 15.16 6.50 4.18
CA LEU A 92 15.74 7.35 5.22
C LEU A 92 16.02 6.57 6.52
N GLU A 93 15.16 5.63 6.90
CA GLU A 93 15.37 4.77 8.07
C GLU A 93 16.54 3.80 7.88
N GLU A 94 16.60 3.14 6.72
CA GLU A 94 17.73 2.31 6.30
C GLU A 94 19.04 3.13 6.34
N GLY A 95 19.04 4.33 5.76
CA GLY A 95 20.20 5.24 5.78
C GLY A 95 20.67 5.61 7.19
N LYS A 96 19.73 5.90 8.11
CA LYS A 96 20.05 6.18 9.51
C LYS A 96 20.55 4.95 10.27
N HIS A 97 20.07 3.75 9.94
CA HIS A 97 20.56 2.51 10.54
C HIS A 97 22.00 2.21 10.11
N LYS A 98 22.33 2.37 8.82
CA LYS A 98 23.71 2.19 8.32
C LYS A 98 24.67 3.23 8.91
N ALA A 99 24.22 4.47 9.12
CA ALA A 99 25.02 5.53 9.75
C ALA A 99 25.35 5.23 11.23
N LYS A 100 24.44 4.59 11.99
CA LYS A 100 24.71 4.19 13.38
C LYS A 100 25.68 3.02 13.52
N LEU A 101 25.78 2.15 12.51
CA LEU A 101 26.72 1.03 12.50
C LEU A 101 28.18 1.48 12.26
N GLY A 102 28.39 2.59 11.54
CA GLY A 102 29.74 3.13 11.29
C GLY A 102 30.42 3.80 12.49
N ASP A 103 29.66 4.20 13.52
CA ASP A 103 30.22 4.86 14.73
C ASP A 103 30.71 3.85 15.78
N HIS A 104 30.28 2.58 15.69
CA HIS A 104 30.60 1.53 16.67
C HIS A 104 31.80 0.65 16.28
N ASP A 105 32.29 0.70 15.04
CA ASP A 105 33.49 -0.03 14.57
C ASP A 105 34.77 0.81 14.70
N GLY A 106 34.64 2.08 15.11
CA GLY A 106 35.73 3.04 15.26
C GLY A 106 36.25 3.26 16.68
N LYS A 107 35.96 2.36 17.63
CA LYS A 107 36.50 2.41 19.01
C LYS A 107 37.06 1.05 19.41
#